data_AF-A0A934IW99-F1
#
_entry.id   AF-A0A934IW99-F1
#
_cell.length_a   1.000
_cell.length_b   1.000
_cell.length_c   1.000
_cell.angle_alpha   90.00
_cell.angle_beta   90.00
_cell.angle_gamma   90.00
#
_symmetry.space_group_name_H-M   'P 1'
#
loop_
_entity.id
_entity.type
_entity.pdbx_description
1 polymer ?
#
loop_
_entity_poly.entity_id
_entity_poly.type
_entity_poly.pdbx_seq_one_letter_code
_entity_poly.pdbx_strand_id
1 'polypeptide(L)'
;MNKILKKDAGKFCERLFAFRGFEKTELSIEPEALSVGHVASISTVQARGNSSTDTRRFSLVAANGFPLYEIIMSSNTNVDFWRRYVFSAILEFTLFGGRYATFDGVYLPAARTGLVLAHRALTTRGASGLLPQENTPKLSRPLASFVENFARSYSGQDQHNIADWVQDQIFEGEVVANPVTAELHYKANNGEVVPLHATSSMITELAPFIMMLKADRLFDRLVFEEPEAHLHLSAQRTMARAVARLVNSGVQVTVTTHSDTFLQQLNNLIQMHNHPNKENMMQENGYSPEDLINPEFAKAYEFTSSNHETLVASAPLTTNGFAVATLNDVLIDLSSETLRLQD
;
A
#
# COMPACT_ATOMS: atom_id res chain seq x y z
N MET A 1 -1.94 18.29 -16.98
CA MET A 1 -2.09 17.78 -15.60
C MET A 1 -1.80 18.84 -14.54
N ASN A 2 -0.57 19.39 -14.44
CA ASN A 2 -0.22 20.38 -13.40
C ASN A 2 -1.13 21.62 -13.33
N LYS A 3 -1.64 22.13 -14.47
CA LYS A 3 -2.64 23.22 -14.44
C LYS A 3 -3.94 22.86 -13.71
N ILE A 4 -4.39 21.60 -13.81
CA ILE A 4 -5.59 21.10 -13.12
C ILE A 4 -5.27 20.89 -11.64
N LEU A 5 -4.14 20.24 -11.34
CA LEU A 5 -3.70 20.01 -9.96
C LEU A 5 -3.55 21.33 -9.20
N LYS A 6 -2.88 22.34 -9.76
CA LYS A 6 -2.76 23.67 -9.13
C LYS A 6 -4.11 24.35 -8.91
N LYS A 7 -5.03 24.26 -9.86
CA LYS A 7 -6.35 24.91 -9.76
C LYS A 7 -7.23 24.27 -8.68
N ASP A 8 -7.20 22.95 -8.56
CA ASP A 8 -8.13 22.18 -7.73
C ASP A 8 -7.46 21.51 -6.51
N ALA A 9 -6.19 21.80 -6.23
CA ALA A 9 -5.39 21.19 -5.15
C ALA A 9 -6.08 21.23 -3.79
N GLY A 10 -6.54 22.42 -3.36
CA GLY A 10 -7.22 22.56 -2.07
C GLY A 10 -8.49 21.70 -1.97
N LYS A 11 -9.32 21.68 -3.02
CA LYS A 11 -10.54 20.85 -3.07
C LYS A 11 -10.22 19.35 -3.13
N PHE A 12 -9.14 18.98 -3.81
CA PHE A 12 -8.67 17.61 -3.86
C PHE A 12 -8.23 17.14 -2.48
N CYS A 13 -7.36 17.90 -1.80
CA CYS A 13 -6.91 17.59 -0.44
C CYS A 13 -8.06 17.60 0.57
N GLU A 14 -9.00 18.55 0.48
CA GLU A 14 -10.18 18.57 1.35
C GLU A 14 -10.98 17.27 1.23
N ARG A 15 -11.19 16.78 0.01
CA ARG A 15 -11.89 15.51 -0.23
C ARG A 15 -11.08 14.29 0.19
N LEU A 16 -9.76 14.33 -0.02
CA LEU A 16 -8.85 13.23 0.28
C LEU A 16 -8.72 13.02 1.79
N PHE A 17 -8.51 14.10 2.55
CA PHE A 17 -8.29 14.07 3.99
C PHE A 17 -9.56 14.31 4.82
N ALA A 18 -10.69 14.60 4.17
CA ALA A 18 -11.95 14.98 4.84
C ALA A 18 -11.80 16.18 5.80
N PHE A 19 -10.91 17.12 5.45
CA PHE A 19 -10.50 18.24 6.30
C PHE A 19 -10.45 19.56 5.51
N ARG A 20 -11.00 20.63 6.08
CA ARG A 20 -10.92 21.99 5.54
C ARG A 20 -9.68 22.68 6.11
N GLY A 21 -8.92 23.38 5.28
CA GLY A 21 -7.61 23.94 5.66
C GLY A 21 -6.54 23.89 4.56
N PHE A 22 -6.90 23.44 3.36
CA PHE A 22 -6.01 23.33 2.20
C PHE A 22 -6.21 24.49 1.20
N GLU A 23 -6.75 25.63 1.63
CA GLU A 23 -7.10 26.75 0.74
C GLU A 23 -5.87 27.34 0.02
N LYS A 24 -4.69 27.19 0.61
CA LYS A 24 -3.40 27.67 0.07
C LYS A 24 -2.52 26.54 -0.46
N THR A 25 -3.08 25.37 -0.73
CA THR A 25 -2.31 24.21 -1.20
C THR A 25 -2.09 24.26 -2.71
N GLU A 26 -0.86 24.03 -3.14
CA GLU A 26 -0.51 23.73 -4.53
C GLU A 26 -0.07 22.27 -4.66
N LEU A 27 -0.41 21.64 -5.78
CA LEU A 27 0.04 20.30 -6.14
C LEU A 27 0.65 20.34 -7.54
N SER A 28 1.84 19.76 -7.67
CA SER A 28 2.54 19.56 -8.94
C SER A 28 3.17 18.19 -8.98
N ILE A 29 3.24 17.64 -10.19
CA ILE A 29 3.96 16.40 -10.48
C ILE A 29 5.05 16.75 -11.48
N GLU A 30 6.30 16.48 -11.09
CA GLU A 30 7.49 16.70 -11.90
C GLU A 30 8.24 15.37 -12.03
N PRO A 31 8.00 14.64 -13.13
CA PRO A 31 8.61 13.34 -13.35
C PRO A 31 10.06 13.51 -13.81
N GLU A 32 11.01 12.89 -13.09
CA GLU A 32 12.45 12.98 -13.41
C GLU A 32 12.80 12.45 -14.82
N ALA A 33 12.05 11.47 -15.33
CA ALA A 33 12.29 10.86 -16.64
C ALA A 33 10.99 10.50 -17.36
N LEU A 34 10.21 11.51 -17.78
CA LEU A 34 9.29 11.34 -18.91
C LEU A 34 10.10 11.55 -20.20
N SER A 35 11.05 10.65 -20.46
CA SER A 35 12.09 10.76 -21.51
C SER A 35 11.56 10.66 -22.95
N VAL A 36 10.25 10.53 -23.12
CA VAL A 36 9.65 10.30 -24.42
C VAL A 36 8.48 11.26 -24.58
N GLY A 37 8.42 12.01 -25.67
CA GLY A 37 7.23 12.82 -25.99
C GLY A 37 6.01 11.90 -26.09
N HIS A 38 5.02 12.08 -25.23
CA HIS A 38 3.80 11.29 -25.27
C HIS A 38 2.75 12.04 -26.07
N VAL A 39 2.22 11.41 -27.12
CA VAL A 39 1.07 11.97 -27.84
C VAL A 39 -0.19 11.34 -27.27
N ALA A 40 -0.95 12.13 -26.53
CA ALA A 40 -2.34 11.80 -26.20
C ALA A 40 -3.23 12.23 -27.37
N SER A 41 -3.88 11.28 -28.02
CA SER A 41 -4.85 11.58 -29.10
C SER A 41 -6.24 11.13 -28.71
N ILE A 42 -7.24 11.94 -29.05
CA ILE A 42 -8.65 11.57 -28.97
C ILE A 42 -9.17 11.54 -30.40
N SER A 43 -9.67 10.39 -30.85
CA SER A 43 -10.26 10.25 -32.18
C SER A 43 -11.64 9.58 -32.09
N THR A 44 -12.52 9.96 -33.02
CA THR A 44 -13.79 9.28 -33.23
C THR A 44 -13.61 8.31 -34.39
N VAL A 45 -13.84 7.02 -34.15
CA VAL A 45 -13.83 6.03 -35.24
C VAL A 45 -15.29 5.83 -35.68
N GLN A 46 -15.64 6.36 -36.85
CA GLN A 46 -16.88 6.03 -37.54
C GLN A 46 -16.70 4.69 -38.23
N ALA A 47 -17.61 3.73 -38.00
CA ALA A 47 -17.56 2.47 -38.72
C ALA A 47 -18.37 2.51 -40.03
N ARG A 48 -17.92 1.72 -41.00
CA ARG A 48 -18.59 1.51 -42.28
C ARG A 48 -19.59 0.36 -42.13
N GLY A 49 -20.90 0.65 -42.24
CA GLY A 49 -21.97 -0.35 -42.36
C GLY A 49 -23.09 -0.24 -41.31
N ASN A 50 -24.22 -0.93 -41.57
CA ASN A 50 -25.54 -0.76 -40.93
C ASN A 50 -25.66 -1.11 -39.43
N SER A 51 -24.57 -1.44 -38.73
CA SER A 51 -24.59 -1.57 -37.28
C SER A 51 -23.21 -1.27 -36.71
N SER A 52 -22.99 -0.03 -36.29
CA SER A 52 -21.80 0.28 -35.52
C SER A 52 -22.00 1.52 -34.66
N THR A 53 -21.87 1.35 -33.36
CA THR A 53 -21.76 2.45 -32.40
C THR A 53 -20.50 3.26 -32.68
N ASP A 54 -20.63 4.58 -32.80
CA ASP A 54 -19.48 5.49 -32.79
C ASP A 54 -18.64 5.23 -31.54
N THR A 55 -17.32 5.21 -31.67
CA THR A 55 -16.41 5.01 -30.54
C THR A 55 -15.45 6.17 -30.42
N ARG A 56 -15.11 6.52 -29.18
CA ARG A 56 -14.02 7.43 -28.85
C ARG A 56 -12.82 6.59 -28.46
N ARG A 57 -11.67 6.92 -29.03
CA ARG A 57 -10.40 6.29 -28.70
C ARG A 57 -9.50 7.30 -27.99
N PHE A 58 -8.90 6.89 -26.90
CA PHE A 58 -7.77 7.58 -26.27
C PHE A 58 -6.55 6.67 -26.34
N SER A 59 -5.44 7.19 -26.87
CA SER A 59 -4.19 6.45 -26.94
C SER A 59 -3.06 7.30 -26.37
N LEU A 60 -2.23 6.69 -25.53
CA LEU A 60 -0.91 7.19 -25.14
C LEU A 60 0.14 6.43 -25.95
N VAL A 61 0.94 7.17 -26.70
CA VAL A 61 1.97 6.62 -27.58
C VAL A 61 3.31 7.21 -27.18
N ALA A 62 4.34 6.38 -27.06
CA ALA A 62 5.72 6.82 -26.89
C ALA A 62 6.19 7.58 -28.14
N ALA A 63 7.17 8.48 -28.03
CA ALA A 63 7.68 9.23 -29.18
C ALA A 63 8.31 8.35 -30.28
N ASN A 64 8.72 7.12 -29.95
CA ASN A 64 9.14 6.12 -30.94
C ASN A 64 7.97 5.41 -31.64
N GLY A 65 6.73 5.84 -31.39
CA GLY A 65 5.52 5.31 -32.01
C GLY A 65 4.93 4.07 -31.33
N PHE A 66 5.54 3.55 -30.27
CA PHE A 66 5.01 2.38 -29.57
C PHE A 66 3.75 2.75 -28.77
N PRO A 67 2.63 2.01 -28.94
CA PRO A 67 1.43 2.23 -28.14
C PRO A 67 1.71 1.77 -26.71
N LEU A 68 1.56 2.70 -25.76
CA LEU A 68 1.77 2.43 -24.35
C LEU A 68 0.47 2.07 -23.65
N TYR A 69 -0.62 2.71 -24.06
CA TYR A 69 -1.94 2.50 -23.47
C TYR A 69 -3.01 2.93 -24.47
N GLU A 70 -4.07 2.16 -24.60
CA GLU A 70 -5.19 2.47 -25.48
C GLU A 70 -6.52 2.11 -24.80
N ILE A 71 -7.47 3.04 -24.88
CA ILE A 71 -8.84 2.86 -24.44
C ILE A 71 -9.77 3.17 -25.60
N ILE A 72 -10.74 2.29 -25.81
CA ILE A 72 -11.84 2.49 -26.76
C ILE A 72 -13.13 2.37 -25.97
N MET A 73 -13.98 3.40 -26.03
CA MET A 73 -15.31 3.36 -25.43
C MET A 73 -16.36 3.86 -26.42
N SER A 74 -17.61 3.49 -26.18
CA SER A 74 -18.75 4.02 -26.92
C SER A 74 -18.81 5.56 -26.83
N SER A 75 -19.17 6.20 -27.93
CA SER A 75 -19.40 7.65 -27.99
C SER A 75 -20.57 8.10 -27.11
N ASN A 76 -21.49 7.18 -26.80
CA ASN A 76 -22.64 7.41 -25.92
C ASN A 76 -22.25 7.38 -24.43
N THR A 77 -21.01 7.02 -24.09
CA THR A 77 -20.53 7.05 -22.71
C THR A 77 -20.50 8.49 -22.18
N ASN A 78 -20.97 8.68 -20.95
CA ASN A 78 -21.01 9.98 -20.28
C ASN A 78 -19.64 10.71 -20.36
N VAL A 79 -19.66 11.98 -20.79
CA VAL A 79 -18.45 12.79 -21.02
C VAL A 79 -17.65 13.02 -19.74
N ASP A 80 -18.31 13.20 -18.60
CA ASP A 80 -17.64 13.38 -17.31
C ASP A 80 -16.99 12.09 -16.81
N PHE A 81 -17.63 10.95 -17.06
CA PHE A 81 -17.01 9.65 -16.83
C PHE A 81 -15.75 9.49 -17.68
N TRP A 82 -15.85 9.82 -18.98
CA TRP A 82 -14.73 9.81 -19.93
C TRP A 82 -13.55 10.67 -19.44
N ARG A 83 -13.82 11.91 -19.01
CA ARG A 83 -12.79 12.84 -18.51
C ARG A 83 -12.10 12.30 -17.26
N ARG A 84 -12.86 11.75 -16.30
CA ARG A 84 -12.30 11.17 -15.07
C ARG A 84 -11.41 9.98 -15.37
N TYR A 85 -11.87 9.09 -16.26
CA TYR A 85 -11.15 7.88 -16.62
C TYR A 85 -9.84 8.19 -17.35
N VAL A 86 -9.88 9.07 -18.37
CA VAL A 86 -8.65 9.52 -19.06
C VAL A 86 -7.70 10.24 -18.11
N PHE A 87 -8.23 11.08 -17.22
CA PHE A 87 -7.38 11.77 -16.25
C PHE A 87 -6.70 10.79 -15.29
N SER A 88 -7.43 9.78 -14.78
CA SER A 88 -6.79 8.76 -13.93
C SER A 88 -5.77 7.97 -14.74
N ALA A 89 -6.10 7.47 -15.93
CA ALA A 89 -5.13 6.79 -16.79
C ALA A 89 -3.83 7.59 -17.03
N ILE A 90 -3.92 8.91 -17.28
CA ILE A 90 -2.73 9.77 -17.44
C ILE A 90 -1.95 9.89 -16.13
N LEU A 91 -2.65 10.12 -15.01
CA LEU A 91 -2.04 10.23 -13.70
C LEU A 91 -1.33 8.94 -13.32
N GLU A 92 -1.99 7.80 -13.54
CA GLU A 92 -1.51 6.46 -13.28
C GLU A 92 -0.27 6.14 -14.12
N PHE A 93 -0.33 6.43 -15.42
CA PHE A 93 0.82 6.30 -16.29
C PHE A 93 2.00 7.18 -15.82
N THR A 94 1.71 8.41 -15.39
CA THR A 94 2.74 9.34 -14.92
C THR A 94 3.39 8.90 -13.62
N LEU A 95 2.60 8.34 -12.69
CA LEU A 95 3.09 7.92 -11.37
C LEU A 95 3.72 6.51 -11.39
N PHE A 96 3.23 5.61 -12.25
CA PHE A 96 3.56 4.18 -12.20
C PHE A 96 4.10 3.60 -13.52
N GLY A 97 4.32 4.42 -14.55
CA GLY A 97 5.06 4.02 -15.76
C GLY A 97 4.33 3.05 -16.69
N GLY A 98 3.00 3.00 -16.65
CA GLY A 98 2.18 2.31 -17.66
C GLY A 98 2.18 0.78 -17.65
N ARG A 99 2.79 0.13 -16.67
CA ARG A 99 2.89 -1.34 -16.59
C ARG A 99 1.68 -2.05 -15.96
N TYR A 100 0.62 -1.33 -15.60
CA TYR A 100 -0.49 -1.90 -14.83
C TYR A 100 -1.83 -1.35 -15.33
N ALA A 101 -2.60 -2.21 -16.01
CA ALA A 101 -3.84 -1.83 -16.69
C ALA A 101 -5.10 -1.88 -15.80
N THR A 102 -5.00 -2.28 -14.53
CA THR A 102 -6.17 -2.38 -13.64
C THR A 102 -5.79 -2.08 -12.19
N PHE A 103 -6.52 -1.18 -11.55
CA PHE A 103 -6.26 -0.68 -10.20
C PHE A 103 -6.84 -1.57 -9.11
N ASP A 104 -6.08 -2.56 -8.65
CA ASP A 104 -6.35 -3.20 -7.38
C ASP A 104 -5.21 -2.93 -6.40
N GLY A 105 -5.12 -1.66 -5.95
CA GLY A 105 -4.25 -1.27 -4.85
C GLY A 105 -4.96 -1.42 -3.50
N VAL A 106 -4.23 -1.89 -2.50
CA VAL A 106 -4.70 -1.99 -1.12
C VAL A 106 -3.92 -1.03 -0.22
N TYR A 107 -4.63 -0.42 0.74
CA TYR A 107 -4.05 0.44 1.76
C TYR A 107 -4.35 -0.13 3.14
N LEU A 108 -3.31 -0.38 3.93
CA LEU A 108 -3.39 -0.79 5.33
C LEU A 108 -2.87 0.36 6.21
N PRO A 109 -3.73 1.03 6.99
CA PRO A 109 -3.32 2.17 7.82
C PRO A 109 -2.59 1.72 9.11
N ALA A 110 -1.87 2.64 9.73
CA ALA A 110 -1.23 2.42 11.04
C ALA A 110 -2.28 2.18 12.15
N ALA A 111 -3.42 2.88 12.12
CA ALA A 111 -4.51 2.74 13.11
C ALA A 111 -5.48 1.58 12.82
N ARG A 112 -5.01 0.49 12.20
CA ARG A 112 -5.86 -0.59 11.64
C ARG A 112 -6.65 -1.35 12.70
N THR A 113 -6.09 -1.62 13.89
CA THR A 113 -6.81 -2.31 14.97
C THR A 113 -8.14 -1.62 15.33
N GLY A 114 -8.11 -0.30 15.58
CA GLY A 114 -9.32 0.45 15.95
C GLY A 114 -10.37 0.46 14.84
N LEU A 115 -9.93 0.58 13.58
CA LEU A 115 -10.82 0.56 12.42
C LEU A 115 -11.45 -0.81 12.19
N VAL A 116 -10.69 -1.89 12.38
CA VAL A 116 -11.17 -3.27 12.29
C VAL A 116 -12.22 -3.54 13.36
N LEU A 117 -11.97 -3.17 14.61
CA LEU A 117 -12.94 -3.37 15.69
C LEU A 117 -14.21 -2.53 15.50
N ALA A 118 -14.09 -1.34 14.92
CA ALA A 118 -15.22 -0.45 14.66
C ALA A 118 -15.91 -0.66 13.30
N HIS A 119 -15.38 -1.52 12.41
CA HIS A 119 -15.74 -1.53 11.00
C HIS A 119 -17.25 -1.69 10.76
N ARG A 120 -17.94 -2.55 11.53
CA ARG A 120 -19.41 -2.76 11.41
C ARG A 120 -20.20 -1.50 11.71
N ALA A 121 -19.79 -0.77 12.74
CA ALA A 121 -20.43 0.49 13.10
C ALA A 121 -20.18 1.55 12.01
N LEU A 122 -19.00 1.53 11.39
CA LEU A 122 -18.63 2.44 10.30
C LEU A 122 -19.38 2.12 8.99
N THR A 123 -19.50 0.85 8.61
CA THR A 123 -20.13 0.41 7.36
C THR A 123 -21.65 0.45 7.40
N THR A 124 -22.26 0.03 8.52
CA THR A 124 -23.72 0.07 8.71
C THR A 124 -24.24 1.51 8.69
N ARG A 125 -23.49 2.47 9.24
CA ARG A 125 -23.83 3.90 9.21
C ARG A 125 -23.73 4.50 7.81
N GLY A 126 -22.84 4.01 6.96
CA GLY A 126 -22.72 4.44 5.55
C GLY A 126 -23.81 3.87 4.64
N ALA A 127 -24.23 2.63 4.84
CA ALA A 127 -25.20 1.94 3.98
C ALA A 127 -26.68 2.23 4.30
N SER A 128 -26.99 2.56 5.56
CA SER A 128 -28.39 2.63 6.02
C SER A 128 -29.10 3.96 5.73
N GLY A 129 -28.39 5.06 5.45
CA GLY A 129 -29.00 6.37 5.21
C GLY A 129 -29.86 6.92 6.37
N LEU A 130 -29.84 6.25 7.54
CA LEU A 130 -30.74 6.48 8.67
C LEU A 130 -30.29 7.63 9.60
N LEU A 131 -29.11 8.23 9.37
CA LEU A 131 -28.60 9.37 10.14
C LEU A 131 -28.29 10.56 9.23
N PRO A 132 -28.53 11.81 9.70
CA PRO A 132 -28.07 13.02 9.00
C PRO A 132 -26.56 12.95 8.72
N GLN A 133 -26.12 13.43 7.56
CA GLN A 133 -24.69 13.46 7.15
C GLN A 133 -23.75 14.11 8.19
N GLU A 134 -24.28 14.92 9.11
CA GLU A 134 -23.50 15.56 10.17
C GLU A 134 -22.93 14.58 11.21
N ASN A 135 -23.52 13.38 11.36
CA ASN A 135 -23.11 12.39 12.37
C ASN A 135 -22.27 11.23 11.81
N THR A 136 -21.90 11.25 10.52
CA THR A 136 -20.97 10.27 9.96
C THR A 136 -19.53 10.67 10.31
N PRO A 137 -18.70 9.77 10.86
CA PRO A 137 -17.32 10.09 11.16
C PRO A 137 -16.58 10.49 9.88
N LYS A 138 -15.89 11.63 9.94
CA LYS A 138 -15.09 12.15 8.82
C LYS A 138 -13.81 11.33 8.72
N LEU A 139 -13.83 10.31 7.85
CA LEU A 139 -12.66 9.53 7.50
C LEU A 139 -12.01 10.09 6.24
N SER A 140 -10.69 10.12 6.20
CA SER A 140 -9.97 10.32 4.94
C SER A 140 -10.33 9.21 3.95
N ARG A 141 -10.22 9.49 2.65
CA ARG A 141 -10.56 8.53 1.60
C ARG A 141 -9.78 7.21 1.70
N PRO A 142 -8.46 7.19 2.01
CA PRO A 142 -7.74 5.94 2.22
C PRO A 142 -8.32 5.11 3.37
N LEU A 143 -8.67 5.74 4.50
CA LEU A 143 -9.26 5.05 5.66
C LEU A 143 -10.67 4.53 5.37
N ALA A 144 -11.50 5.31 4.67
CA ALA A 144 -12.81 4.87 4.23
C ALA A 144 -12.70 3.65 3.28
N SER A 145 -11.78 3.72 2.30
CA SER A 145 -11.49 2.62 1.38
C SER A 145 -11.03 1.35 2.11
N PHE A 146 -10.15 1.48 3.10
CA PHE A 146 -9.73 0.37 3.95
C PHE A 146 -10.92 -0.30 4.64
N VAL A 147 -11.78 0.49 5.31
CA VAL A 147 -12.96 -0.03 6.03
C VAL A 147 -13.95 -0.72 5.06
N GLU A 148 -14.17 -0.13 3.89
CA GLU A 148 -15.05 -0.69 2.85
C GLU A 148 -14.51 -2.00 2.28
N ASN A 149 -13.21 -2.07 1.99
CA ASN A 149 -12.55 -3.26 1.45
C ASN A 149 -12.48 -4.38 2.49
N PHE A 150 -12.15 -4.04 3.73
CA PHE A 150 -12.10 -5.00 4.83
C PHE A 150 -13.48 -5.65 5.06
N ALA A 151 -14.56 -4.88 5.00
CA ALA A 151 -15.91 -5.39 5.14
C ALA A 151 -16.40 -6.28 3.98
N ARG A 152 -15.68 -6.34 2.86
CA ARG A 152 -15.96 -7.23 1.73
C ARG A 152 -15.09 -8.50 1.75
N SER A 153 -14.04 -8.53 2.57
CA SER A 153 -12.97 -9.53 2.52
C SER A 153 -13.23 -10.66 3.53
N TYR A 154 -14.09 -11.62 3.19
CA TYR A 154 -14.42 -12.72 4.12
C TYR A 154 -14.34 -14.14 3.54
N SER A 155 -14.03 -14.30 2.26
CA SER A 155 -13.94 -15.64 1.67
C SER A 155 -13.10 -15.65 0.39
N GLY A 156 -11.92 -16.23 0.46
CA GLY A 156 -11.02 -16.50 -0.67
C GLY A 156 -9.93 -17.48 -0.25
N GLN A 157 -9.22 -18.03 -1.24
CA GLN A 157 -7.97 -18.76 -0.99
C GLN A 157 -6.81 -17.77 -0.97
N ASP A 158 -5.85 -17.97 -0.07
CA ASP A 158 -4.61 -17.20 -0.05
C ASP A 158 -3.84 -17.44 -1.36
N GLN A 159 -3.82 -16.43 -2.23
CA GLN A 159 -3.24 -16.56 -3.57
C GLN A 159 -1.71 -16.55 -3.55
N HIS A 160 -1.10 -16.07 -2.45
CA HIS A 160 0.35 -15.95 -2.32
C HIS A 160 0.97 -16.98 -1.37
N ASN A 161 0.15 -17.77 -0.65
CA ASN A 161 0.56 -18.62 0.48
C ASN A 161 1.32 -17.86 1.58
N ILE A 162 1.15 -16.53 1.66
CA ILE A 162 1.83 -15.67 2.63
C ILE A 162 1.00 -15.56 3.91
N ALA A 163 -0.33 -15.58 3.82
CA ALA A 163 -1.23 -15.50 4.97
C ALA A 163 -1.05 -16.73 5.87
N ASP A 164 -1.05 -17.92 5.27
CA ASP A 164 -0.85 -19.17 6.00
C ASP A 164 0.55 -19.22 6.62
N TRP A 165 1.58 -18.82 5.86
CA TRP A 165 2.93 -18.70 6.38
C TRP A 165 3.05 -17.72 7.56
N VAL A 166 2.45 -16.53 7.48
CA VAL A 166 2.48 -15.55 8.58
C VAL A 166 1.73 -16.07 9.81
N GLN A 167 0.58 -16.71 9.62
CA GLN A 167 -0.19 -17.32 10.71
C GLN A 167 0.61 -18.41 11.43
N ASP A 168 1.29 -19.28 10.67
CA ASP A 168 2.14 -20.33 11.23
C ASP A 168 3.36 -19.75 11.98
N GLN A 169 3.98 -18.70 11.44
CA GLN A 169 5.21 -18.12 12.00
C GLN A 169 4.97 -17.12 13.14
N ILE A 170 3.79 -16.50 13.23
CA ILE A 170 3.51 -15.42 14.18
C ILE A 170 2.37 -15.78 15.14
N PHE A 171 1.28 -16.40 14.66
CA PHE A 171 0.05 -16.52 15.45
C PHE A 171 -0.04 -17.84 16.23
N GLU A 172 0.55 -18.93 15.71
CA GLU A 172 0.30 -20.29 16.22
C GLU A 172 -1.18 -20.67 16.18
N GLY A 173 -1.86 -20.22 15.12
CA GLY A 173 -3.27 -20.41 14.87
C GLY A 173 -3.73 -19.59 13.67
N GLU A 174 -5.03 -19.54 13.43
CA GLU A 174 -5.61 -18.91 12.23
C GLU A 174 -6.64 -17.83 12.58
N VAL A 175 -6.69 -16.78 11.75
CA VAL A 175 -7.80 -15.82 11.75
C VAL A 175 -8.88 -16.35 10.80
N VAL A 176 -10.06 -16.55 11.37
CA VAL A 176 -11.22 -17.11 10.67
C VAL A 176 -12.40 -16.15 10.75
N ALA A 177 -13.11 -16.01 9.64
CA ALA A 177 -14.36 -15.26 9.59
C ALA A 177 -15.54 -16.20 9.81
N ASN A 178 -16.50 -15.79 10.64
CA ASN A 178 -17.78 -16.49 10.72
C ASN A 178 -18.52 -16.31 9.38
N PRO A 179 -18.87 -17.39 8.67
CA PRO A 179 -19.46 -17.32 7.33
C PRO A 179 -20.86 -16.67 7.30
N VAL A 180 -21.54 -16.58 8.45
CA VAL A 180 -22.88 -16.01 8.58
C VAL A 180 -22.81 -14.58 9.10
N THR A 181 -22.06 -14.34 10.18
CA THR A 181 -22.03 -13.03 10.85
C THR A 181 -20.94 -12.11 10.34
N ALA A 182 -19.99 -12.62 9.54
CA ALA A 182 -18.74 -11.97 9.15
C ALA A 182 -17.85 -11.53 10.34
N GLU A 183 -18.07 -12.11 11.52
CA GLU A 183 -17.26 -11.82 12.70
C GLU A 183 -15.95 -12.57 12.67
N LEU A 184 -14.86 -11.85 12.86
CA LEU A 184 -13.54 -12.44 12.93
C LEU A 184 -13.29 -13.04 14.32
N HIS A 185 -12.73 -14.24 14.28
CA HIS A 185 -12.27 -14.98 15.44
C HIS A 185 -10.84 -15.42 15.19
N TYR A 186 -10.09 -15.56 16.26
CA TYR A 186 -8.83 -16.29 16.26
C TYR A 186 -9.10 -17.71 16.74
N LYS A 187 -8.59 -18.69 16.00
CA LYS A 187 -8.64 -20.10 16.35
C LYS A 187 -7.21 -20.59 16.55
N ALA A 188 -6.85 -20.87 17.79
CA ALA A 188 -5.54 -21.39 18.15
C ALA A 188 -5.37 -22.85 17.66
N ASN A 189 -4.12 -23.29 17.52
CA ASN A 189 -3.80 -24.66 17.11
C ASN A 189 -4.33 -25.75 18.06
N ASN A 190 -4.54 -25.40 19.34
CA ASN A 190 -5.16 -26.29 20.34
C ASN A 190 -6.70 -26.41 20.18
N GLY A 191 -7.31 -25.66 19.25
CA GLY A 191 -8.74 -25.65 18.98
C GLY A 191 -9.55 -24.58 19.74
N GLU A 192 -8.92 -23.80 20.62
CA GLU A 192 -9.60 -22.70 21.31
C GLU A 192 -9.96 -21.58 20.33
N VAL A 193 -11.19 -21.07 20.45
CA VAL A 193 -11.71 -19.99 19.59
C VAL A 193 -12.00 -18.78 20.44
N VAL A 194 -11.39 -17.66 20.09
CA VAL A 194 -11.49 -16.38 20.81
C VAL A 194 -11.99 -15.31 19.84
N PRO A 195 -12.99 -14.50 20.20
CA PRO A 195 -13.40 -13.40 19.35
C PRO A 195 -12.25 -12.40 19.19
N LEU A 196 -12.07 -11.83 17.99
CA LEU A 196 -10.86 -11.06 17.67
C LEU A 196 -10.57 -9.92 18.67
N HIS A 197 -11.60 -9.25 19.18
CA HIS A 197 -11.48 -8.17 20.17
C HIS A 197 -10.94 -8.60 21.54
N ALA A 198 -10.89 -9.90 21.83
CA ALA A 198 -10.37 -10.48 23.06
C ALA A 198 -9.01 -11.19 22.84
N THR A 199 -8.39 -11.02 21.66
CA THR A 199 -7.08 -11.60 21.34
C THR A 199 -5.93 -10.66 21.70
N SER A 200 -4.69 -11.10 21.52
CA SER A 200 -3.52 -10.23 21.68
C SER A 200 -3.57 -9.06 20.69
N SER A 201 -2.93 -7.95 21.07
CA SER A 201 -2.79 -6.78 20.19
C SER A 201 -2.17 -7.16 18.85
N MET A 202 -1.13 -8.00 18.87
CA MET A 202 -0.44 -8.51 17.68
C MET A 202 -1.39 -9.20 16.68
N ILE A 203 -2.23 -10.13 17.17
CA ILE A 203 -3.17 -10.86 16.30
C ILE A 203 -4.20 -9.88 15.72
N THR A 204 -4.74 -8.99 16.55
CA THR A 204 -5.74 -8.00 16.11
C THR A 204 -5.15 -7.03 15.07
N GLU A 205 -3.89 -6.65 15.26
CA GLU A 205 -3.14 -5.73 14.39
C GLU A 205 -2.86 -6.35 13.02
N LEU A 206 -2.58 -7.65 12.96
CA LEU A 206 -2.24 -8.36 11.72
C LEU A 206 -3.44 -9.05 11.06
N ALA A 207 -4.56 -9.24 11.76
CA ALA A 207 -5.81 -9.72 11.17
C ALA A 207 -6.21 -9.04 9.85
N PRO A 208 -6.18 -7.69 9.70
CA PRO A 208 -6.51 -7.06 8.42
C PRO A 208 -5.55 -7.41 7.29
N PHE A 209 -4.27 -7.61 7.59
CA PHE A 209 -3.28 -8.07 6.62
C PHE A 209 -3.58 -9.51 6.18
N ILE A 210 -3.88 -10.41 7.13
CA ILE A 210 -4.28 -11.79 6.83
C ILE A 210 -5.57 -11.86 6.01
N MET A 211 -6.60 -11.09 6.38
CA MET A 211 -7.87 -11.05 5.64
C MET A 211 -7.71 -10.48 4.23
N MET A 212 -6.83 -9.49 4.05
CA MET A 212 -6.49 -8.98 2.73
C MET A 212 -5.84 -10.06 1.86
N LEU A 213 -4.85 -10.79 2.38
CA LEU A 213 -4.16 -11.84 1.63
C LEU A 213 -5.09 -13.01 1.27
N LYS A 214 -6.06 -13.31 2.14
CA LYS A 214 -7.09 -14.35 1.94
C LYS A 214 -8.29 -13.85 1.11
N ALA A 215 -8.30 -12.60 0.67
CA ALA A 215 -9.40 -12.09 -0.14
C ALA A 215 -9.35 -12.70 -1.55
N ASP A 216 -10.52 -13.00 -2.14
CA ASP A 216 -10.63 -13.43 -3.54
C ASP A 216 -10.48 -12.24 -4.50
N ARG A 217 -9.35 -11.53 -4.37
CA ARG A 217 -9.04 -10.31 -5.11
C ARG A 217 -7.53 -10.21 -5.25
N LEU A 218 -7.07 -10.33 -6.48
CA LEU A 218 -5.69 -10.03 -6.83
C LEU A 218 -5.42 -8.55 -6.57
N PHE A 219 -4.28 -8.26 -5.96
CA PHE A 219 -3.78 -6.90 -5.83
C PHE A 219 -2.34 -6.85 -6.32
N ASP A 220 -1.99 -5.76 -6.99
CA ASP A 220 -0.65 -5.54 -7.54
C ASP A 220 0.12 -4.46 -6.76
N ARG A 221 -0.57 -3.76 -5.85
CA ARG A 221 -0.02 -2.67 -5.04
C ARG A 221 -0.51 -2.76 -3.60
N LEU A 222 0.43 -2.61 -2.66
CA LEU A 222 0.14 -2.51 -1.24
C LEU A 222 0.82 -1.27 -0.67
N VAL A 223 0.06 -0.41 -0.01
CA VAL A 223 0.60 0.63 0.88
C VAL A 223 0.35 0.16 2.31
N PHE A 224 1.41 -0.13 3.04
CA PHE A 224 1.37 -0.68 4.39
C PHE A 224 2.02 0.30 5.36
N GLU A 225 1.19 0.99 6.14
CA GLU A 225 1.67 1.91 7.15
C GLU A 225 2.05 1.16 8.43
N GLU A 226 3.29 1.35 8.89
CA GLU A 226 3.84 0.77 10.12
C GLU A 226 3.49 -0.73 10.28
N PRO A 227 3.92 -1.61 9.36
CA PRO A 227 3.65 -3.05 9.45
C PRO A 227 4.21 -3.69 10.73
N GLU A 228 5.23 -3.07 11.34
CA GLU A 228 5.90 -3.49 12.56
C GLU A 228 5.21 -3.04 13.85
N ALA A 229 4.26 -2.10 13.77
CA ALA A 229 3.60 -1.55 14.94
C ALA A 229 2.94 -2.65 15.78
N HIS A 230 3.10 -2.54 17.11
CA HIS A 230 2.60 -3.51 18.10
C HIS A 230 3.15 -4.96 17.96
N LEU A 231 4.15 -5.19 17.11
CA LEU A 231 4.84 -6.48 17.01
C LEU A 231 6.09 -6.52 17.90
N HIS A 232 6.35 -7.68 18.51
CA HIS A 232 7.65 -7.96 19.13
C HIS A 232 8.74 -8.13 18.06
N LEU A 233 10.01 -7.92 18.43
CA LEU A 233 11.14 -7.93 17.49
C LEU A 233 11.23 -9.19 16.62
N SER A 234 10.94 -10.36 17.17
CA SER A 234 10.88 -11.61 16.39
C SER A 234 9.82 -11.56 15.30
N ALA A 235 8.61 -11.12 15.63
CA ALA A 235 7.50 -10.96 14.69
C ALA A 235 7.76 -9.85 13.66
N GLN A 236 8.46 -8.76 14.04
CA GLN A 236 8.91 -7.74 13.08
C GLN A 236 9.85 -8.34 12.04
N ARG A 237 10.76 -9.25 12.45
CA ARG A 237 11.64 -9.93 11.50
C ARG A 237 10.86 -10.79 10.51
N THR A 238 9.86 -11.52 11.00
CA THR A 238 8.94 -12.31 10.16
C THR A 238 8.11 -11.42 9.24
N MET A 239 7.65 -10.25 9.71
CA MET A 239 6.90 -9.30 8.90
C MET A 239 7.74 -8.72 7.75
N ALA A 240 9.02 -8.41 7.99
CA ALA A 240 9.92 -7.95 6.93
C ALA A 240 10.11 -9.02 5.83
N ARG A 241 10.16 -10.30 6.22
CA ARG A 241 10.17 -11.43 5.26
C ARG A 241 8.85 -11.54 4.50
N ALA A 242 7.70 -11.34 5.16
CA ALA A 242 6.40 -11.32 4.49
C ALA A 242 6.34 -10.23 3.42
N VAL A 243 6.87 -9.03 3.71
CA VAL A 243 7.03 -7.94 2.74
C VAL A 243 7.93 -8.37 1.58
N ALA A 244 9.08 -8.99 1.86
CA ALA A 244 9.98 -9.49 0.82
C ALA A 244 9.31 -10.52 -0.11
N ARG A 245 8.57 -11.48 0.47
CA ARG A 245 7.80 -12.49 -0.27
C ARG A 245 6.75 -11.84 -1.17
N LEU A 246 6.04 -10.82 -0.68
CA LEU A 246 5.08 -10.04 -1.48
C LEU A 246 5.77 -9.37 -2.68
N VAL A 247 6.89 -8.69 -2.43
CA VAL A 247 7.69 -8.05 -3.50
C VAL A 247 8.13 -9.08 -4.55
N ASN A 248 8.63 -10.23 -4.10
CA ASN A 248 9.07 -11.31 -4.99
C ASN A 248 7.91 -11.99 -5.75
N SER A 249 6.68 -11.87 -5.26
CA SER A 249 5.47 -12.31 -5.97
C SER A 249 4.97 -11.31 -7.02
N GLY A 250 5.65 -10.18 -7.18
CA GLY A 250 5.31 -9.15 -8.17
C GLY A 250 4.42 -8.01 -7.64
N VAL A 251 4.14 -7.98 -6.33
CA VAL A 251 3.40 -6.90 -5.69
C VAL A 251 4.32 -5.71 -5.43
N GLN A 252 3.92 -4.52 -5.85
CA GLN A 252 4.61 -3.29 -5.45
C GLN A 252 4.20 -2.90 -4.03
N VAL A 253 5.13 -2.96 -3.08
CA VAL A 253 4.87 -2.63 -1.68
C VAL A 253 5.51 -1.29 -1.32
N THR A 254 4.71 -0.36 -0.81
CA THR A 254 5.16 0.87 -0.16
C THR A 254 4.96 0.71 1.33
N VAL A 255 6.02 0.88 2.12
CA VAL A 255 5.97 0.81 3.58
C VAL A 255 6.31 2.19 4.16
N THR A 256 5.59 2.60 5.20
CA THR A 256 6.06 3.65 6.12
C THR A 256 6.51 2.98 7.42
N THR A 257 7.58 3.47 8.03
CA THR A 257 8.13 2.90 9.26
C THR A 257 8.85 3.97 10.06
N HIS A 258 8.77 3.84 11.37
CA HIS A 258 9.58 4.58 12.34
C HIS A 258 10.58 3.66 13.06
N SER A 259 10.65 2.39 12.67
CA SER A 259 11.45 1.37 13.32
C SER A 259 12.79 1.16 12.63
N ASP A 260 13.84 1.44 13.39
CA ASP A 260 15.22 1.09 13.06
C ASP A 260 15.40 -0.43 12.92
N THR A 261 14.80 -1.22 13.80
CA THR A 261 14.92 -2.69 13.79
C THR A 261 14.24 -3.30 12.57
N PHE A 262 13.10 -2.76 12.14
CA PHE A 262 12.40 -3.20 10.94
C PHE A 262 13.19 -2.85 9.68
N LEU A 263 13.67 -1.60 9.57
CA LEU A 263 14.54 -1.18 8.47
C LEU A 263 15.83 -2.01 8.43
N GLN A 264 16.45 -2.28 9.58
CA GLN A 264 17.65 -3.10 9.67
C GLN A 264 17.38 -4.53 9.19
N GLN A 265 16.23 -5.12 9.52
CA GLN A 265 15.89 -6.44 8.97
C GLN A 265 15.71 -6.39 7.45
N LEU A 266 15.07 -5.37 6.89
CA LEU A 266 14.98 -5.21 5.42
C LEU A 266 16.37 -5.09 4.79
N ASN A 267 17.26 -4.30 5.40
CA ASN A 267 18.66 -4.18 4.98
C ASN A 267 19.39 -5.52 5.02
N ASN A 268 19.16 -6.35 6.04
CA ASN A 268 19.75 -7.70 6.12
C ASN A 268 19.28 -8.58 4.94
N LEU A 269 17.99 -8.52 4.57
CA LEU A 269 17.44 -9.29 3.44
C LEU A 269 17.99 -8.80 2.09
N ILE A 270 18.21 -7.50 1.95
CA ILE A 270 18.84 -6.88 0.77
C ILE A 270 20.33 -7.26 0.68
N GLN A 271 21.07 -7.13 1.77
CA GLN A 271 22.49 -7.44 1.83
C GLN A 271 22.74 -8.92 1.54
N MET A 272 21.92 -9.81 2.11
CA MET A 272 22.04 -11.25 1.92
C MET A 272 21.82 -11.68 0.46
N HIS A 273 20.99 -10.97 -0.31
CA HIS A 273 20.74 -11.28 -1.73
C HIS A 273 22.03 -11.40 -2.57
N ASN A 274 22.99 -10.50 -2.33
CA ASN A 274 24.26 -10.42 -3.06
C ASN A 274 25.44 -11.00 -2.27
N HIS A 275 25.20 -11.61 -1.10
CA HIS A 275 26.29 -12.11 -0.27
C HIS A 275 26.90 -13.39 -0.87
N PRO A 276 28.24 -13.52 -0.97
CA PRO A 276 28.89 -14.71 -1.55
C PRO A 276 28.58 -16.01 -0.81
N ASN A 277 28.22 -15.92 0.47
CA ASN A 277 27.88 -17.06 1.33
C ASN A 277 26.37 -17.16 1.64
N LYS A 278 25.51 -16.61 0.77
CA LYS A 278 24.07 -16.50 1.05
C LYS A 278 23.41 -17.85 1.29
N GLU A 279 23.82 -18.91 0.59
CA GLU A 279 23.23 -20.23 0.73
C GLU A 279 23.39 -20.77 2.16
N ASN A 280 24.60 -20.67 2.72
CA ASN A 280 24.87 -21.10 4.09
C ASN A 280 24.16 -20.21 5.10
N MET A 281 24.21 -18.88 4.92
CA MET A 281 23.50 -17.94 5.81
C MET A 281 21.99 -18.16 5.81
N MET A 282 21.40 -18.47 4.67
CA MET A 282 19.98 -18.82 4.58
C MET A 282 19.67 -20.09 5.36
N GLN A 283 20.49 -21.14 5.20
CA GLN A 283 20.31 -22.39 5.94
C GLN A 283 20.43 -22.19 7.46
N GLU A 284 21.45 -21.47 7.92
CA GLU A 284 21.69 -21.22 9.35
C GLU A 284 20.57 -20.42 10.01
N ASN A 285 20.00 -19.46 9.28
CA ASN A 285 18.98 -18.55 9.82
C ASN A 285 17.54 -18.93 9.46
N GLY A 286 17.33 -20.05 8.76
CA GLY A 286 16.01 -20.50 8.32
C GLY A 286 15.34 -19.58 7.30
N TYR A 287 16.14 -18.91 6.45
CA TYR A 287 15.65 -18.13 5.32
C TYR A 287 15.54 -18.99 4.06
N SER A 288 14.69 -18.54 3.16
CA SER A 288 14.46 -19.09 1.83
C SER A 288 14.73 -18.02 0.78
N PRO A 289 14.96 -18.38 -0.50
CA PRO A 289 15.25 -17.40 -1.55
C PRO A 289 14.16 -16.32 -1.71
N GLU A 290 12.91 -16.68 -1.46
CA GLU A 290 11.74 -15.78 -1.48
C GLU A 290 11.71 -14.75 -0.33
N ASP A 291 12.54 -14.94 0.71
CA ASP A 291 12.69 -13.97 1.80
C ASP A 291 13.69 -12.85 1.45
N LEU A 292 14.52 -13.01 0.42
CA LEU A 292 15.55 -12.04 0.07
C LEU A 292 15.01 -10.94 -0.84
N ILE A 293 15.57 -9.74 -0.77
CA ILE A 293 15.13 -8.61 -1.59
C ILE A 293 16.23 -8.28 -2.59
N ASN A 294 15.93 -8.33 -3.90
CA ASN A 294 16.84 -7.80 -4.90
C ASN A 294 17.00 -6.28 -4.68
N PRO A 295 18.22 -5.76 -4.47
CA PRO A 295 18.42 -4.33 -4.23
C PRO A 295 17.89 -3.43 -5.35
N GLU A 296 17.80 -3.91 -6.60
CA GLU A 296 17.24 -3.15 -7.71
C GLU A 296 15.73 -2.91 -7.60
N PHE A 297 15.03 -3.69 -6.77
CA PHE A 297 13.59 -3.57 -6.54
C PHE A 297 13.24 -2.72 -5.33
N ALA A 298 14.24 -2.20 -4.61
CA ALA A 298 14.03 -1.43 -3.40
C ALA A 298 14.50 0.02 -3.58
N LYS A 299 13.73 0.94 -3.00
CA LYS A 299 14.13 2.34 -2.80
C LYS A 299 13.68 2.78 -1.41
N ALA A 300 14.47 3.61 -0.76
CA ALA A 300 14.12 4.21 0.52
C ALA A 300 14.14 5.73 0.41
N TYR A 301 13.28 6.36 1.19
CA TYR A 301 13.13 7.80 1.25
C TYR A 301 13.06 8.23 2.72
N GLU A 302 13.77 9.29 3.05
CA GLU A 302 13.84 9.86 4.38
C GLU A 302 13.09 11.19 4.40
N PHE A 303 12.32 11.40 5.47
CA PHE A 303 11.53 12.60 5.69
C PHE A 303 12.23 13.43 6.78
N THR A 304 12.78 14.58 6.39
CA THR A 304 13.46 15.50 7.30
C THR A 304 12.66 16.78 7.44
N SER A 305 12.41 17.19 8.68
CA SER A 305 11.72 18.46 8.95
C SER A 305 12.74 19.58 9.16
N SER A 306 12.62 20.66 8.39
CA SER A 306 13.47 21.85 8.53
C SER A 306 12.67 23.11 8.19
N ASN A 307 12.79 24.16 9.02
CA ASN A 307 12.19 25.48 8.76
C ASN A 307 10.69 25.46 8.39
N HIS A 308 9.88 24.63 9.07
CA HIS A 308 8.44 24.43 8.80
C HIS A 308 8.10 23.72 7.48
N GLU A 309 9.10 23.12 6.83
CA GLU A 309 8.95 22.28 5.65
C GLU A 309 9.37 20.84 5.96
N THR A 310 8.80 19.89 5.23
CA THR A 310 9.25 18.50 5.25
C THR A 310 9.88 18.19 3.90
N LEU A 311 11.18 17.92 3.91
CA LEU A 311 11.93 17.50 2.73
C LEU A 311 11.96 15.99 2.66
N VAL A 312 11.67 15.45 1.48
CA VAL A 312 11.76 14.02 1.20
C VAL A 312 12.96 13.80 0.30
N ALA A 313 13.95 13.04 0.79
CA ALA A 313 15.16 12.74 0.06
C ALA A 313 15.33 11.22 -0.12
N SER A 314 15.90 10.80 -1.25
CA SER A 314 16.23 9.38 -1.44
C SER A 314 17.38 9.00 -0.52
N ALA A 315 17.19 7.94 0.27
CA ALA A 315 18.25 7.38 1.10
C ALA A 315 19.21 6.55 0.23
N PRO A 316 20.53 6.75 0.33
CA PRO A 316 21.49 6.04 -0.49
C PRO A 316 21.53 4.55 -0.12
N LEU A 317 21.55 3.69 -1.15
CA LEU A 317 21.81 2.27 -0.99
C LEU A 317 23.33 2.04 -0.87
N THR A 318 23.76 1.48 0.24
CA THR A 318 25.16 1.09 0.50
C THR A 318 25.34 -0.43 0.44
N THR A 319 26.56 -0.91 0.64
CA THR A 319 26.83 -2.36 0.78
C THR A 319 26.12 -3.01 1.97
N ASN A 320 25.67 -2.20 2.95
CA ASN A 320 24.99 -2.65 4.16
C ASN A 320 23.48 -2.35 4.12
N GLY A 321 22.93 -2.00 2.95
CA GLY A 321 21.55 -1.56 2.79
C GLY A 321 21.38 -0.04 2.81
N PHE A 322 20.15 0.43 3.01
CA PHE A 322 19.82 1.84 3.02
C PHE A 322 20.30 2.52 4.30
N ALA A 323 20.99 3.66 4.15
CA ALA A 323 21.42 4.49 5.26
C ALA A 323 20.41 5.63 5.49
N VAL A 324 19.74 5.61 6.65
CA VAL A 324 18.75 6.62 7.08
C VAL A 324 19.26 7.29 8.35
N ALA A 325 19.74 8.53 8.24
CA ALA A 325 20.46 9.21 9.32
C ALA A 325 19.54 9.50 10.53
N THR A 326 18.33 9.98 10.27
CA THR A 326 17.35 10.38 11.30
C THR A 326 16.98 9.26 12.27
N LEU A 327 16.97 7.99 11.81
CA LEU A 327 16.73 6.85 12.70
C LEU A 327 17.98 6.46 13.50
N ASN A 328 19.15 6.56 12.89
CA ASN A 328 20.42 6.16 13.51
C ASN A 328 20.86 7.12 14.61
N ASP A 329 20.70 8.44 14.38
CA ASP A 329 21.17 9.47 15.31
C ASP A 329 20.46 9.37 16.67
N VAL A 330 19.15 9.12 16.68
CA VAL A 330 18.36 8.97 17.92
C VAL A 330 18.83 7.78 18.77
N LEU A 331 19.19 6.66 18.13
CA LEU A 331 19.72 5.49 18.84
C LEU A 331 21.10 5.75 19.41
N ILE A 332 21.97 6.44 18.65
CA ILE A 332 23.31 6.81 19.11
C ILE A 332 23.19 7.75 20.32
N ASP A 333 22.30 8.73 20.27
CA ASP A 333 22.04 9.66 21.37
C ASP A 333 21.56 8.92 22.63
N LEU A 334 20.57 8.03 22.48
CA LEU A 334 20.05 7.20 23.58
C LEU A 334 21.11 6.27 24.17
N SER A 335 21.91 5.62 23.32
CA SER A 335 23.01 4.76 23.76
C SER A 335 24.08 5.57 24.50
N SER A 336 24.39 6.77 24.00
CA SER A 336 25.38 7.66 24.61
C SER A 336 24.89 8.23 25.95
N GLU A 337 23.60 8.50 26.09
CA GLU A 337 22.97 8.84 27.37
C GLU A 337 23.05 7.67 28.35
N THR A 338 22.69 6.46 27.91
CA THR A 338 22.73 5.25 28.73
C THR A 338 24.13 4.96 29.27
N LEU A 339 25.16 5.07 28.43
CA LEU A 339 26.55 4.88 28.84
C LEU A 339 26.98 5.94 29.87
N ARG A 340 26.62 7.21 29.67
CA ARG A 340 26.91 8.30 30.62
C ARG A 340 26.24 8.13 31.99
N LEU A 341 25.10 7.44 32.06
CA LEU A 341 24.42 7.14 33.33
C LEU A 341 25.07 5.98 34.10
N GLN A 342 25.94 5.22 33.46
CA GLN A 342 26.67 4.09 34.07
C GLN A 342 28.06 4.50 34.59
N ASP A 343 28.56 5.68 34.20
CA ASP A 343 29.80 6.29 34.67
C ASP A 343 29.62 7.12 35.95
#